data_AF-A0A238ZNT6-F1
#
_entry.id   AF-A0A238ZNT6-F1
#
_cell.length_a   1.000
_cell.length_b   1.000
_cell.length_c   1.000
_cell.angle_alpha   90.00
_cell.angle_beta   90.00
_cell.angle_gamma   90.00
#
_symmetry.space_group_name_H-M   'P 1'
#
loop_
_entity.id
_entity.type
_entity.pdbx_description
1 polymer ?
#
loop_
_entity_poly.entity_id
_entity_poly.type
_entity_poly.pdbx_seq_one_letter_code
_entity_poly.pdbx_strand_id
1 'polypeptide(L)'
;MQKEEKFDLKSELLNNHLETIYPTYLSFKKLVNDYNLKLDTDHEIYTDTLYDSLYDITLNEWRKVYHKFVLDPIKEEITEVFKKALKIDYKLKKPSKFKEKIYCVHYYILQYFSIGILPYHEHDYFPDLGLKTTDSGNLNLLLYKLFNELWYELKIDTLIDDDLFDDRTEFYDLEVKFLSEFLSKCWKEAKSFTNSKAIGILVESTAVGETYSLDENKVLKDYDNNPIY
;
A
#
# COMPACT_ATOMS: atom_id res chain seq x y z
N MET A 1 4.24 33.66 -16.15
CA MET A 1 5.47 32.83 -16.16
C MET A 1 6.12 32.94 -14.79
N GLN A 2 5.84 31.99 -13.90
CA GLN A 2 6.64 31.84 -12.67
C GLN A 2 8.03 31.36 -13.09
N LYS A 3 9.08 31.97 -12.54
CA LYS A 3 10.45 31.52 -12.71
C LYS A 3 10.53 30.07 -12.19
N GLU A 4 10.94 29.13 -13.04
CA GLU A 4 11.37 27.83 -12.58
C GLU A 4 12.55 28.05 -11.62
N GLU A 5 12.32 27.84 -10.31
CA GLU A 5 13.42 27.59 -9.39
C GLU A 5 14.22 26.44 -9.99
N LYS A 6 15.51 26.63 -10.27
CA LYS A 6 16.38 25.51 -10.59
C LYS A 6 16.55 24.71 -9.29
N PHE A 7 15.85 23.59 -9.21
CA PHE A 7 15.97 22.66 -8.10
C PHE A 7 17.31 21.92 -8.24
N ASP A 8 18.15 22.01 -7.21
CA ASP A 8 19.47 21.38 -7.14
C ASP A 8 19.46 20.40 -5.96
N LEU A 9 18.67 19.33 -6.08
CA LEU A 9 18.71 18.21 -5.14
C LEU A 9 20.00 17.44 -5.41
N LYS A 10 20.76 17.11 -4.36
CA LYS A 10 21.96 16.28 -4.52
C LYS A 10 21.60 14.83 -4.80
N SER A 11 20.49 14.36 -4.25
CA SER A 11 20.02 12.98 -4.45
C SER A 11 19.60 12.71 -5.89
N GLU A 12 20.33 11.81 -6.56
CA GLU A 12 19.96 11.26 -7.87
C GLU A 12 18.59 10.56 -7.82
N LEU A 13 18.29 9.87 -6.72
CA LEU A 13 17.03 9.17 -6.52
C LEU A 13 15.83 10.13 -6.60
N LEU A 14 15.92 11.26 -5.88
CA LEU A 14 14.87 12.28 -5.88
C LEU A 14 14.75 12.96 -7.25
N ASN A 15 15.88 13.27 -7.90
CA ASN A 15 15.87 13.87 -9.23
C ASN A 15 15.19 12.97 -10.28
N ASN A 16 15.43 11.66 -10.22
CA ASN A 16 14.80 10.68 -11.11
C ASN A 16 13.28 10.54 -10.89
N HIS A 17 12.77 10.96 -9.73
CA HIS A 17 11.34 10.86 -9.37
C HIS A 17 10.75 12.22 -8.97
N LEU A 18 11.32 13.32 -9.49
CA LEU A 18 11.01 14.67 -9.03
C LEU A 18 9.51 14.97 -9.09
N GLU A 19 8.84 14.62 -10.19
CA GLU A 19 7.39 14.85 -10.35
C GLU A 19 6.54 14.19 -9.25
N THR A 20 7.00 13.05 -8.71
CA THR A 20 6.31 12.30 -7.65
C THR A 20 6.46 13.00 -6.30
N ILE A 21 7.67 13.48 -5.99
CA ILE A 21 8.02 14.06 -4.69
C ILE A 21 7.91 15.58 -4.63
N TYR A 22 7.72 16.24 -5.77
CA TYR A 22 7.78 17.69 -5.88
C TYR A 22 6.80 18.43 -4.95
N PRO A 23 5.52 18.03 -4.84
CA PRO A 23 4.59 18.68 -3.92
C PRO A 23 5.04 18.57 -2.45
N THR A 24 5.52 17.39 -2.05
CA THR A 24 6.06 17.13 -0.71
C THR A 24 7.30 17.98 -0.44
N TYR A 25 8.25 18.01 -1.39
CA TYR A 25 9.48 18.79 -1.28
C TYR A 25 9.21 20.27 -1.05
N LEU A 26 8.31 20.88 -1.83
CA LEU A 26 7.95 22.29 -1.65
C LEU A 26 7.34 22.55 -0.26
N SER A 27 6.48 21.64 0.19
CA SER A 27 5.79 21.75 1.47
C SER A 27 6.76 21.63 2.65
N PHE A 28 7.64 20.62 2.63
CA PHE A 28 8.67 20.44 3.65
C PHE A 28 9.68 21.60 3.65
N LYS A 29 10.21 21.99 2.48
CA LYS A 29 11.18 23.10 2.39
C LYS A 29 10.61 24.38 2.96
N LYS A 30 9.34 24.69 2.67
CA LYS A 30 8.66 25.86 3.24
C LYS A 30 8.58 25.74 4.77
N LEU A 31 8.11 24.61 5.28
CA LEU A 31 7.93 24.40 6.71
C LEU A 31 9.26 24.48 7.48
N VAL A 32 10.33 23.87 6.96
CA VAL A 32 11.69 23.94 7.51
C VAL A 32 12.22 25.38 7.51
N ASN A 33 12.02 26.12 6.42
CA ASN A 33 12.43 27.53 6.36
C ASN A 33 11.67 28.39 7.39
N ASP A 34 10.34 28.22 7.48
CA ASP A 34 9.49 28.93 8.43
C ASP A 34 9.89 28.61 9.88
N TYR A 35 10.29 27.36 10.16
CA TYR A 35 10.78 26.93 11.47
C TYR A 35 12.14 27.56 11.81
N ASN A 36 13.12 27.48 10.90
CA ASN A 36 14.44 28.08 11.10
C ASN A 36 14.36 29.60 11.32
N LEU A 37 13.50 30.30 10.58
CA LEU A 37 13.27 31.74 10.78
C LEU A 37 12.71 32.05 12.17
N LYS A 38 11.89 31.18 12.75
CA LYS A 38 11.36 31.35 14.10
C LYS A 38 12.43 31.08 15.17
N LEU A 39 13.29 30.08 14.97
CA LEU A 39 14.40 29.79 15.89
C LEU A 39 15.33 30.99 16.07
N ASP A 40 15.56 31.74 14.99
CA ASP A 40 16.40 32.95 15.01
C ASP A 40 15.76 34.15 15.77
N THR A 41 14.49 34.04 16.19
CA THR A 41 13.70 35.15 16.77
C THR A 41 13.34 34.99 18.26
N ASP A 42 14.02 34.12 19.00
CA ASP A 42 13.85 33.88 20.46
C ASP A 42 12.38 33.56 20.87
N HIS A 43 11.63 32.87 20.02
CA HIS A 43 10.33 32.31 20.41
C HIS A 43 10.52 30.91 20.98
N GLU A 44 9.83 30.58 22.08
CA GLU A 44 9.68 29.19 22.51
C GLU A 44 8.98 28.43 21.39
N ILE A 45 9.71 27.54 20.72
CA ILE A 45 9.16 26.69 19.67
C ILE A 45 9.13 25.27 20.20
N TYR A 46 7.94 24.67 20.16
CA TYR A 46 7.74 23.28 20.49
C TYR A 46 8.09 22.44 19.27
N THR A 47 9.15 21.63 19.37
CA THR A 47 9.61 20.68 18.33
C THR A 47 8.50 19.74 17.88
N ASP A 48 7.63 19.34 18.81
CA ASP A 48 6.47 18.47 18.58
C ASP A 48 5.54 19.06 17.51
N THR A 49 5.35 20.39 17.48
CA THR A 49 4.51 21.05 16.47
C THR A 49 5.10 21.00 15.05
N LEU A 50 6.44 20.96 14.93
CA LEU A 50 7.11 20.79 13.65
C LEU A 50 6.95 19.36 13.15
N TYR A 51 7.19 18.37 14.02
CA TYR A 51 7.02 16.95 13.70
C TYR A 51 5.60 16.66 13.22
N ASP A 52 4.59 17.05 14.00
CA ASP A 52 3.18 16.84 13.64
C ASP A 52 2.85 17.44 12.26
N SER A 53 3.35 18.64 11.98
CA SER A 53 3.13 19.32 10.69
C SER A 53 3.80 18.60 9.52
N LEU A 54 5.01 18.06 9.73
CA LEU A 54 5.73 17.27 8.74
C LEU A 54 5.05 15.91 8.50
N TYR A 55 4.58 15.28 9.58
CA TYR A 55 3.83 14.03 9.55
C TYR A 55 2.53 14.20 8.75
N ASP A 56 1.74 15.24 9.05
CA ASP A 56 0.50 15.55 8.35
C ASP A 56 0.70 15.76 6.85
N ILE A 57 1.76 16.49 6.46
CA ILE A 57 2.12 16.66 5.06
C ILE A 57 2.45 15.31 4.43
N THR A 58 3.26 14.50 5.10
CA THR A 58 3.67 13.16 4.64
C THR A 58 2.45 12.29 4.40
N LEU A 59 1.58 12.16 5.39
CA LEU A 59 0.38 11.32 5.32
C LEU A 59 -0.56 11.78 4.20
N ASN A 60 -0.76 13.09 4.05
CA ASN A 60 -1.60 13.64 2.99
C ASN A 60 -1.03 13.39 1.59
N GLU A 61 0.27 13.59 1.39
CA GLU A 61 0.91 13.31 0.10
C GLU A 61 0.95 11.81 -0.19
N TRP A 62 1.18 10.97 0.82
CA TRP A 62 1.08 9.51 0.72
C TRP A 62 -0.29 9.10 0.18
N ARG A 63 -1.39 9.64 0.74
CA ARG A 63 -2.77 9.38 0.26
C ARG A 63 -2.97 9.70 -1.22
N LYS A 64 -2.32 10.75 -1.73
CA LYS A 64 -2.47 11.18 -3.13
C LYS A 64 -1.65 10.33 -4.08
N VAL A 65 -0.41 10.01 -3.69
CA VAL A 65 0.57 9.39 -4.58
C VAL A 65 0.46 7.87 -4.61
N TYR A 66 0.03 7.24 -3.52
CA TYR A 66 0.10 5.79 -3.34
C TYR A 66 -0.64 5.02 -4.45
N HIS A 67 -1.88 5.40 -4.76
CA HIS A 67 -2.64 4.74 -5.82
C HIS A 67 -1.92 4.82 -7.18
N LYS A 68 -1.51 6.01 -7.60
CA LYS A 68 -0.91 6.24 -8.92
C LYS A 68 0.49 5.63 -9.04
N PHE A 69 1.29 5.70 -7.98
CA PHE A 69 2.69 5.32 -8.00
C PHE A 69 2.91 3.85 -7.64
N VAL A 70 2.10 3.28 -6.74
CA VAL A 70 2.27 1.92 -6.23
C VAL A 70 1.27 0.94 -6.84
N LEU A 71 -0.03 1.29 -6.87
CA LEU A 71 -1.09 0.33 -7.19
C LEU A 71 -1.46 0.28 -8.68
N ASP A 72 -1.60 1.43 -9.33
CA ASP A 72 -1.95 1.51 -10.75
C ASP A 72 -0.94 0.79 -11.66
N PRO A 73 0.39 0.90 -11.46
CA PRO A 73 1.38 0.26 -12.32
C PRO A 73 1.33 -1.27 -12.32
N ILE A 74 0.73 -1.88 -11.29
CA ILE A 74 0.66 -3.34 -11.12
C ILE A 74 -0.77 -3.89 -11.33
N LYS A 75 -1.71 -3.02 -11.72
CA LYS A 75 -3.13 -3.37 -11.85
C LYS A 75 -3.35 -4.49 -12.86
N GLU A 76 -2.70 -4.40 -14.01
CA GLU A 76 -2.90 -5.36 -15.09
C GLU A 76 -2.37 -6.74 -14.69
N GLU A 77 -1.17 -6.80 -14.11
CA GLU A 77 -0.54 -8.01 -13.61
C GLU A 77 -1.42 -8.71 -12.57
N ILE A 78 -1.91 -7.95 -11.58
CA ILE A 78 -2.79 -8.49 -10.53
C ILE A 78 -4.09 -9.03 -11.12
N THR A 79 -4.70 -8.27 -12.03
CA THR A 79 -5.95 -8.67 -12.68
C THR A 79 -5.75 -9.94 -13.52
N GLU A 80 -4.62 -10.08 -14.21
CA GLU A 80 -4.29 -11.29 -14.97
C GLU A 80 -4.00 -12.49 -14.07
N VAL A 81 -3.32 -12.29 -12.94
CA VAL A 81 -3.12 -13.36 -11.94
C VAL A 81 -4.48 -13.85 -11.41
N PHE A 82 -5.42 -12.94 -11.10
CA PHE A 82 -6.79 -13.32 -10.73
C PHE A 82 -7.54 -14.05 -11.85
N LYS A 83 -7.46 -13.57 -13.11
CA LYS A 83 -8.08 -14.27 -14.25
C LYS A 83 -7.53 -15.68 -14.42
N LYS A 84 -6.21 -15.89 -14.23
CA LYS A 84 -5.58 -17.21 -14.28
C LYS A 84 -6.14 -18.11 -13.17
N ALA A 85 -6.16 -17.64 -11.93
CA ALA A 85 -6.70 -18.38 -10.79
C ALA A 85 -8.16 -18.81 -11.03
N LEU A 86 -9.01 -17.88 -11.49
CA LEU A 86 -10.44 -18.13 -11.71
C LEU A 86 -10.73 -19.16 -12.83
N LYS A 87 -9.80 -19.37 -13.76
CA LYS A 87 -9.91 -20.35 -14.85
C LYS A 87 -9.40 -21.74 -14.48
N ILE A 88 -8.65 -21.86 -13.38
CA ILE A 88 -8.07 -23.14 -12.96
C ILE A 88 -9.16 -24.03 -12.37
N ASP A 89 -9.15 -25.29 -12.81
CA ASP A 89 -9.92 -26.33 -12.16
C ASP A 89 -9.09 -27.04 -11.10
N TYR A 90 -9.69 -27.25 -9.94
CA TYR A 90 -9.05 -27.95 -8.83
C TYR A 90 -10.07 -28.83 -8.12
N LYS A 91 -9.58 -29.92 -7.52
CA LYS A 91 -10.40 -30.84 -6.72
C LYS A 91 -10.08 -30.64 -5.25
N LEU A 92 -11.14 -30.54 -4.46
CA LEU A 92 -11.04 -30.55 -3.01
C LEU A 92 -10.75 -31.98 -2.53
N LYS A 93 -9.84 -32.14 -1.58
CA LYS A 93 -9.61 -33.43 -0.94
C LYS A 93 -10.86 -33.93 -0.22
N LYS A 94 -11.62 -32.99 0.34
CA LYS A 94 -12.92 -33.21 0.97
C LYS A 94 -13.95 -32.32 0.26
N PRO A 95 -14.87 -32.89 -0.53
CA PRO A 95 -15.91 -32.12 -1.20
C PRO A 95 -16.75 -31.31 -0.19
N SER A 96 -16.92 -30.01 -0.45
CA SER A 96 -17.88 -29.18 0.30
C SER A 96 -19.28 -29.32 -0.28
N LYS A 97 -20.31 -29.06 0.55
CA LYS A 97 -21.70 -28.90 0.08
C LYS A 97 -21.89 -27.60 -0.71
N PHE A 98 -20.99 -26.64 -0.50
CA PHE A 98 -20.96 -25.38 -1.21
C PHE A 98 -20.45 -25.60 -2.64
N LYS A 99 -21.19 -25.09 -3.63
CA LYS A 99 -20.92 -25.40 -5.05
C LYS A 99 -19.90 -24.47 -5.66
N GLU A 100 -19.76 -23.28 -5.11
CA GLU A 100 -18.88 -22.24 -5.59
C GLU A 100 -17.46 -22.44 -5.06
N LYS A 101 -16.46 -22.19 -5.92
CA LYS A 101 -15.05 -22.21 -5.54
C LYS A 101 -14.76 -21.03 -4.62
N ILE A 102 -13.99 -21.26 -3.57
CA ILE A 102 -13.53 -20.22 -2.65
C ILE A 102 -12.00 -20.13 -2.75
N TYR A 103 -11.50 -18.91 -2.92
CA TYR A 103 -10.08 -18.61 -2.97
C TYR A 103 -9.68 -17.74 -1.79
N CYS A 104 -8.56 -18.08 -1.18
CA CYS A 104 -7.84 -17.23 -0.24
C CYS A 104 -6.76 -16.46 -1.01
N VAL A 105 -6.82 -15.13 -0.93
CA VAL A 105 -5.81 -14.21 -1.45
C VAL A 105 -5.03 -13.71 -0.25
N HIS A 106 -3.81 -14.19 -0.13
CA HIS A 106 -2.86 -13.77 0.88
C HIS A 106 -2.12 -12.54 0.37
N TYR A 107 -1.95 -11.54 1.23
CA TYR A 107 -1.11 -10.38 0.92
C TYR A 107 -0.10 -10.13 2.03
N TYR A 108 1.06 -9.58 1.67
CA TYR A 108 2.02 -9.00 2.61
C TYR A 108 2.10 -7.50 2.33
N ILE A 109 2.10 -6.70 3.40
CA ILE A 109 2.32 -5.24 3.38
C ILE A 109 3.41 -4.87 4.39
N LEU A 110 3.82 -3.60 4.40
CA LEU A 110 5.08 -3.04 4.92
C LEU A 110 6.27 -3.27 4.00
N GLN A 111 6.59 -2.25 3.20
CA GLN A 111 7.77 -2.16 2.31
C GLN A 111 7.86 -3.19 1.18
N TYR A 112 7.01 -4.20 1.16
CA TYR A 112 6.96 -5.22 0.13
C TYR A 112 5.51 -5.44 -0.24
N PHE A 113 5.20 -5.39 -1.54
CA PHE A 113 3.93 -5.83 -2.04
C PHE A 113 4.10 -7.22 -2.64
N SER A 114 3.31 -8.17 -2.16
CA SER A 114 3.18 -9.48 -2.80
C SER A 114 1.81 -10.05 -2.51
N ILE A 115 1.29 -10.84 -3.45
CA ILE A 115 0.07 -11.62 -3.26
C ILE A 115 0.31 -13.09 -3.57
N GLY A 116 -0.39 -13.97 -2.87
CA GLY A 116 -0.51 -15.39 -3.16
C GLY A 116 -1.98 -15.79 -3.22
N ILE A 117 -2.34 -16.72 -4.10
CA ILE A 117 -3.71 -17.18 -4.27
C ILE A 117 -3.75 -18.69 -4.14
N LEU A 118 -4.61 -19.19 -3.26
CA LEU A 118 -4.81 -20.60 -3.02
C LEU A 118 -6.31 -20.91 -2.87
N PRO A 119 -6.78 -22.13 -3.17
CA PRO A 119 -8.07 -22.58 -2.71
C PRO A 119 -8.15 -22.47 -1.20
N TYR A 120 -9.26 -21.93 -0.70
CA TYR A 120 -9.47 -21.74 0.74
C TYR A 120 -9.50 -23.08 1.50
N HIS A 121 -10.02 -24.12 0.86
CA HIS A 121 -10.11 -25.47 1.42
C HIS A 121 -8.98 -26.38 0.94
N GLU A 122 -8.77 -27.47 1.68
CA GLU A 122 -7.77 -28.49 1.34
C GLU A 122 -8.00 -29.09 -0.06
N HIS A 123 -6.96 -29.07 -0.88
CA HIS A 123 -7.00 -29.44 -2.30
C HIS A 123 -5.84 -30.38 -2.67
N ASP A 124 -6.01 -31.15 -3.74
CA ASP A 124 -4.98 -32.11 -4.18
C ASP A 124 -3.75 -31.40 -4.75
N TYR A 125 -3.97 -30.51 -5.72
CA TYR A 125 -2.93 -29.72 -6.39
C TYR A 125 -3.50 -28.38 -6.83
N PHE A 126 -2.75 -27.33 -6.60
CA PHE A 126 -3.00 -25.99 -7.13
C PHE A 126 -1.65 -25.35 -7.47
N PRO A 127 -1.49 -24.71 -8.65
CA PRO A 127 -0.23 -24.08 -9.00
C PRO A 127 0.09 -22.89 -8.08
N ASP A 128 1.37 -22.60 -7.91
CA ASP A 128 1.81 -21.36 -7.25
C ASP A 128 1.36 -20.16 -8.08
N LEU A 129 0.31 -19.48 -7.61
CA LEU A 129 -0.21 -18.27 -8.23
C LEU A 129 -0.02 -17.11 -7.29
N GLY A 130 0.65 -16.09 -7.78
CA GLY A 130 0.91 -14.90 -7.01
C GLY A 130 1.65 -13.88 -7.84
N LEU A 131 1.86 -12.73 -7.22
CA LEU A 131 2.77 -11.72 -7.70
C LEU A 131 3.81 -11.52 -6.61
N LYS A 132 5.06 -11.87 -6.90
CA LYS A 132 6.16 -11.65 -5.96
C LYS A 132 6.63 -10.20 -6.08
N THR A 133 7.26 -9.68 -5.04
CA THR A 133 7.81 -8.31 -5.07
C THR A 133 8.86 -8.13 -6.17
N THR A 134 9.58 -9.20 -6.52
CA THR A 134 10.51 -9.20 -7.66
C THR A 134 9.83 -8.96 -9.00
N ASP A 135 8.56 -9.31 -9.12
CA ASP A 135 7.81 -9.31 -10.37
C ASP A 135 7.01 -8.02 -10.55
N SER A 136 6.58 -7.40 -9.45
CA SER A 136 5.84 -6.13 -9.41
C SER A 136 6.74 -4.89 -9.28
N GLY A 137 8.03 -5.10 -9.06
CA GLY A 137 8.93 -4.04 -8.62
C GLY A 137 8.66 -3.67 -7.16
N ASN A 138 9.66 -3.11 -6.49
CA ASN A 138 9.50 -2.68 -5.11
C ASN A 138 9.01 -1.23 -5.03
N LEU A 139 7.87 -0.93 -5.66
CA LEU A 139 7.31 0.42 -5.77
C LEU A 139 6.92 0.99 -4.40
N ASN A 140 6.42 0.15 -3.48
CA ASN A 140 6.13 0.58 -2.11
C ASN A 140 7.43 0.99 -1.40
N LEU A 141 8.47 0.14 -1.41
CA LEU A 141 9.77 0.52 -0.83
C LEU A 141 10.38 1.73 -1.51
N LEU A 142 10.22 1.88 -2.83
CA LEU A 142 10.70 3.04 -3.55
C LEU A 142 10.02 4.32 -3.04
N LEU A 143 8.70 4.29 -2.85
CA LEU A 143 7.97 5.42 -2.27
C LEU A 143 8.46 5.73 -0.85
N TYR A 144 8.62 4.72 0.01
CA TYR A 144 9.23 4.89 1.34
C TYR A 144 10.62 5.54 1.27
N LYS A 145 11.48 5.05 0.37
CA LYS A 145 12.84 5.58 0.17
C LYS A 145 12.82 7.02 -0.31
N LEU A 146 11.90 7.38 -1.20
CA LEU A 146 11.75 8.74 -1.70
C LEU A 146 11.41 9.74 -0.58
N PHE A 147 10.50 9.39 0.33
CA PHE A 147 10.16 10.26 1.45
C PHE A 147 11.29 10.36 2.50
N ASN A 148 11.96 9.24 2.81
CA ASN A 148 13.13 9.25 3.71
C ASN A 148 14.31 10.05 3.13
N GLU A 149 14.58 9.89 1.83
CA GLU A 149 15.65 10.62 1.16
C GLU A 149 15.35 12.13 1.13
N LEU A 150 14.07 12.51 0.96
CA LEU A 150 13.64 13.90 1.04
C LEU A 150 13.84 14.48 2.45
N TRP A 151 13.56 13.71 3.49
CA TRP A 151 13.79 14.08 4.88
C TRP A 151 15.26 14.39 5.14
N TYR A 152 16.15 13.52 4.65
CA TYR A 152 17.59 13.67 4.76
C TYR A 152 18.15 14.84 3.93
N GLU A 153 17.70 15.00 2.68
CA GLU A 153 18.15 16.09 1.80
C GLU A 153 17.81 17.47 2.39
N LEU A 154 16.69 17.57 3.09
CA LEU A 154 16.25 18.79 3.80
C LEU A 154 16.81 18.91 5.22
N LYS A 155 17.65 17.96 5.66
CA LYS A 155 18.31 17.91 6.97
C LYS A 155 17.34 18.00 8.15
N ILE A 156 16.17 17.40 8.03
CA ILE A 156 15.13 17.46 9.07
C ILE A 156 15.57 16.70 10.33
N ASP A 157 16.36 15.64 10.16
CA ASP A 157 17.06 14.90 11.21
C ASP A 157 17.98 15.77 12.10
N THR A 158 18.41 16.93 11.60
CA THR A 158 19.19 17.89 12.41
C THR A 158 18.32 18.84 13.24
N LEU A 159 17.00 18.85 13.00
CA LEU A 159 16.04 19.76 13.64
C LEU A 159 15.17 19.05 14.69
N ILE A 160 14.92 17.76 14.51
CA ILE A 160 14.08 16.91 15.37
C ILE A 160 14.71 15.52 15.52
N ASP A 161 14.52 14.89 16.68
CA ASP A 161 15.10 13.58 17.03
C ASP A 161 14.13 12.41 16.73
N ASP A 162 13.11 12.66 15.91
CA ASP A 162 12.06 11.70 15.56
C ASP A 162 12.22 11.20 14.10
N ASP A 163 11.94 9.91 13.90
CA ASP A 163 11.88 9.29 12.58
C ASP A 163 10.52 9.56 11.91
N LEU A 164 10.54 9.83 10.59
CA LEU A 164 9.34 10.13 9.80
C LEU A 164 8.26 9.01 9.89
N PHE A 165 8.69 7.77 10.08
CA PHE A 165 7.84 6.59 10.17
C PHE A 165 7.95 5.89 11.53
N ASP A 166 8.14 6.66 12.61
CA ASP A 166 8.20 6.09 13.97
C ASP A 166 6.82 5.52 14.39
N ASP A 167 5.72 6.26 14.19
CA ASP A 167 4.37 5.71 14.24
C ASP A 167 3.89 5.22 12.86
N ARG A 168 4.09 3.92 12.62
CA ARG A 168 3.69 3.26 11.37
C ARG A 168 2.22 2.87 11.30
N THR A 169 1.47 3.05 12.39
CA THR A 169 0.11 2.49 12.49
C THR A 169 -0.83 3.15 11.49
N GLU A 170 -0.84 4.48 11.40
CA GLU A 170 -1.73 5.16 10.45
C GLU A 170 -1.35 4.90 8.99
N PHE A 171 -0.05 4.83 8.68
CA PHE A 171 0.42 4.47 7.34
C PHE A 171 0.01 3.04 6.98
N TYR A 172 0.17 2.11 7.92
CA TYR A 172 -0.24 0.72 7.74
C TYR A 172 -1.75 0.60 7.49
N ASP A 173 -2.58 1.21 8.33
CA ASP A 173 -4.04 1.16 8.21
C ASP A 173 -4.51 1.78 6.88
N LEU A 174 -3.86 2.85 6.46
CA LEU A 174 -4.13 3.50 5.19
C LEU A 174 -3.75 2.60 4.00
N GLU A 175 -2.57 1.97 4.04
CA GLU A 175 -2.12 1.03 3.02
C GLU A 175 -3.04 -0.19 2.92
N VAL A 176 -3.44 -0.78 4.05
CA VAL A 176 -4.42 -1.89 4.11
C VAL A 176 -5.70 -1.49 3.38
N LYS A 177 -6.25 -0.31 3.69
CA LYS A 177 -7.50 0.17 3.09
C LYS A 177 -7.37 0.35 1.58
N PHE A 178 -6.32 1.03 1.12
CA PHE A 178 -6.09 1.22 -0.32
C PHE A 178 -5.92 -0.11 -1.04
N LEU A 179 -5.20 -1.04 -0.42
CA LEU A 179 -4.94 -2.33 -1.01
C LEU A 179 -6.21 -3.19 -1.07
N SER A 180 -7.01 -3.25 -0.01
CA SER A 180 -8.24 -4.04 0.01
C SER A 180 -9.23 -3.55 -1.06
N GLU A 181 -9.38 -2.23 -1.18
CA GLU A 181 -10.20 -1.60 -2.23
C GLU A 181 -9.69 -1.92 -3.63
N PHE A 182 -8.37 -1.83 -3.84
CA PHE A 182 -7.73 -2.10 -5.12
C PHE A 182 -7.85 -3.58 -5.54
N LEU A 183 -7.55 -4.51 -4.64
CA LEU A 183 -7.66 -5.94 -4.89
C LEU A 183 -9.11 -6.36 -5.12
N SER A 184 -10.07 -5.77 -4.40
CA SER A 184 -11.50 -5.99 -4.66
C SER A 184 -11.91 -5.55 -6.08
N LYS A 185 -11.44 -4.39 -6.53
CA LYS A 185 -11.70 -3.91 -7.91
C LYS A 185 -11.11 -4.87 -8.95
N CYS A 186 -9.85 -5.26 -8.79
CA CYS A 186 -9.19 -6.20 -9.71
C CYS A 186 -9.86 -7.59 -9.72
N TRP A 187 -10.29 -8.09 -8.56
CA TRP A 187 -11.02 -9.34 -8.42
C TRP A 187 -12.35 -9.32 -9.17
N LYS A 188 -13.13 -8.25 -8.99
CA LYS A 188 -14.42 -8.05 -9.68
C LYS A 188 -14.25 -7.94 -11.19
N GLU A 189 -13.22 -7.23 -11.64
CA GLU A 189 -12.87 -7.12 -13.05
C GLU A 189 -12.54 -8.49 -13.65
N ALA A 190 -11.70 -9.27 -12.95
CA ALA A 190 -11.34 -10.63 -13.35
C ALA A 190 -12.55 -11.58 -13.37
N LYS A 191 -13.46 -11.50 -12.39
CA LYS A 191 -14.71 -12.27 -12.37
C LYS A 191 -15.62 -11.94 -13.54
N SER A 192 -15.80 -10.65 -13.84
CA SER A 192 -16.60 -10.21 -14.98
C SER A 192 -16.04 -10.76 -16.29
N PHE A 193 -14.72 -10.81 -16.44
CA PHE A 193 -14.07 -11.32 -17.66
C PHE A 193 -14.19 -12.85 -17.79
N THR A 194 -14.12 -13.56 -16.67
CA THR A 194 -14.14 -15.04 -16.65
C THR A 194 -15.54 -15.64 -16.50
N ASN A 195 -16.56 -14.81 -16.27
CA ASN A 195 -17.91 -15.23 -15.88
C ASN A 195 -17.92 -16.17 -14.66
N SER A 196 -16.94 -16.01 -13.77
CA SER A 196 -16.79 -16.87 -12.59
C SER A 196 -17.70 -16.42 -11.45
N LYS A 197 -18.27 -17.40 -10.74
CA LYS A 197 -19.02 -17.19 -9.49
C LYS A 197 -18.18 -17.43 -8.24
N ALA A 198 -16.88 -17.65 -8.38
CA ALA A 198 -16.01 -17.92 -7.24
C ALA A 198 -16.00 -16.77 -6.22
N ILE A 199 -15.77 -17.11 -4.95
CA ILE A 199 -15.67 -16.17 -3.83
C ILE A 199 -14.19 -15.91 -3.54
N GLY A 200 -13.84 -14.65 -3.31
CA GLY A 200 -12.50 -14.21 -2.94
C GLY A 200 -12.47 -13.71 -1.50
N ILE A 201 -11.58 -14.28 -0.69
CA ILE A 201 -11.32 -13.87 0.68
C ILE A 201 -9.90 -13.31 0.72
N LEU A 202 -9.74 -12.09 1.23
CA LEU A 202 -8.45 -11.44 1.41
C LEU A 202 -7.98 -11.62 2.86
N VAL A 203 -6.77 -12.11 3.04
CA VAL A 203 -6.17 -12.38 4.35
C VAL A 203 -4.75 -11.81 4.36
N GLU A 204 -4.43 -11.06 5.42
CA GLU A 204 -3.04 -10.62 5.64
C GLU A 204 -2.21 -11.84 6.08
N SER A 205 -1.03 -12.01 5.47
CA SER A 205 -0.27 -13.26 5.54
C SER A 205 0.41 -13.52 6.89
N THR A 206 0.66 -12.48 7.70
CA THR A 206 1.09 -12.63 9.10
C THR A 206 -0.07 -12.88 10.06
N ALA A 207 -1.32 -12.84 9.57
CA ALA A 207 -2.56 -12.98 10.33
C ALA A 207 -2.76 -11.90 11.41
N VAL A 208 -2.10 -10.74 11.27
CA VAL A 208 -2.23 -9.59 12.19
C VAL A 208 -3.37 -8.64 11.78
N GLY A 209 -4.03 -8.90 10.64
CA GLY A 209 -5.10 -8.06 10.09
C GLY A 209 -6.49 -8.71 10.08
N GLU A 210 -7.49 -7.90 9.73
CA GLU A 210 -8.86 -8.37 9.48
C GLU A 210 -8.93 -9.22 8.20
N THR A 211 -9.91 -10.13 8.15
CA THR A 211 -10.24 -10.87 6.92
C THR A 211 -11.30 -10.11 6.14
N TYR A 212 -11.11 -9.93 4.82
CA TYR A 212 -12.04 -9.18 3.97
C TYR A 212 -12.66 -10.06 2.88
N SER A 213 -13.92 -9.78 2.52
CA SER A 213 -14.50 -10.24 1.26
C SER A 213 -14.01 -9.36 0.12
N LEU A 214 -13.35 -9.95 -0.90
CA LEU A 214 -13.01 -9.24 -2.14
C LEU A 214 -14.27 -8.95 -2.98
N ASP A 215 -15.32 -9.73 -2.81
CA ASP A 215 -16.60 -9.55 -3.52
C ASP A 215 -17.38 -8.35 -2.97
N GLU A 216 -17.38 -8.16 -1.66
CA GLU A 216 -18.13 -7.07 -1.02
C GLU A 216 -17.27 -5.86 -0.65
N ASN A 217 -15.95 -6.01 -0.63
CA ASN A 217 -14.99 -5.06 -0.06
C ASN A 217 -15.35 -4.70 1.39
N LYS A 218 -15.56 -5.72 2.22
CA LYS A 218 -15.97 -5.56 3.63
C LYS A 218 -15.26 -6.58 4.51
N VAL A 219 -15.00 -6.18 5.74
CA VAL A 219 -14.53 -7.07 6.80
C VAL A 219 -15.56 -8.19 6.99
N LEU A 220 -15.08 -9.43 6.90
CA LEU A 220 -15.80 -10.59 7.40
C LEU A 220 -15.70 -10.55 8.91
N LYS A 221 -16.70 -9.97 9.58
CA LYS A 221 -16.81 -10.10 11.03
C LYS A 221 -16.94 -11.57 11.36
N ASP A 222 -16.27 -12.02 12.42
CA ASP A 222 -16.41 -13.38 12.94
C ASP A 222 -17.89 -13.73 13.04
N TYR A 223 -18.35 -14.57 12.12
CA TYR A 223 -19.61 -15.27 12.22
C TYR A 223 -19.39 -16.41 13.21
N ASP A 224 -19.14 -16.08 14.48
CA ASP A 224 -19.03 -17.03 15.59
C ASP A 224 -20.32 -17.83 15.83
N ASN A 225 -21.33 -17.71 14.95
CA ASN A 225 -22.60 -18.43 14.99
C ASN A 225 -23.14 -18.87 13.62
N ASN A 226 -22.32 -18.98 12.57
CA ASN A 226 -22.79 -19.60 11.32
C ASN A 226 -21.83 -20.70 10.82
N PRO A 227 -22.12 -21.98 11.08
CA PRO A 227 -21.41 -23.09 10.48
C PRO A 227 -21.92 -23.27 9.05
N ILE A 228 -21.63 -22.32 8.15
CA ILE A 228 -21.96 -22.43 6.73
C ILE A 228 -20.78 -21.93 5.90
N TYR A 229 -19.64 -22.61 6.02
CA TYR A 229 -18.63 -22.73 4.97
C TYR A 229 -18.08 -24.16 5.00
#